data_AF-A0A1L5NQU5-F1
#
_entry.id   AF-A0A1L5NQU5-F1
#
_cell.length_a   1.000
_cell.length_b   1.000
_cell.length_c   1.000
_cell.angle_alpha   90.00
_cell.angle_beta   90.00
_cell.angle_gamma   90.00
#
_symmetry.space_group_name_H-M   'P 1'
#
loop_
_entity.id
_entity.type
_entity.pdbx_description
1 polymer ?
#
loop_
_entity_poly.entity_id
_entity_poly.type
_entity_poly.pdbx_seq_one_letter_code
_entity_poly.pdbx_strand_id
1 'polypeptide(L)'
;MTFELVSQLTAQSQIDLEFHAHNDFGLAAANTPAATCAGVRHASVTVGGLGERADNAALEEVAAVLAVLDGANTGIDLTSVTGAPPMWRAPPAGR
;
A
#
# COMPACT_ATOMS: atom_id res chain seq x y z
N MET A 1 2.47 -3.24 -15.60
CA MET A 1 2.32 -4.69 -15.35
C MET A 1 1.35 -5.01 -14.20
N THR A 2 1.69 -4.81 -12.92
CA THR A 2 0.80 -5.22 -11.80
C THR A 2 -0.58 -4.57 -11.88
N PHE A 3 -0.64 -3.25 -12.03
CA PHE A 3 -1.91 -2.52 -12.20
C PHE A 3 -2.77 -3.11 -13.33
N GLU A 4 -2.20 -3.25 -14.53
CA GLU A 4 -2.94 -3.72 -15.72
C GLU A 4 -3.49 -5.14 -15.54
N LEU A 5 -2.69 -6.06 -14.99
CA LEU A 5 -3.10 -7.45 -14.74
C LEU A 5 -4.19 -7.51 -13.67
N VAL A 6 -4.02 -6.76 -12.58
CA VAL A 6 -4.99 -6.71 -11.49
C VAL A 6 -6.29 -6.05 -11.95
N SER A 7 -6.25 -4.99 -12.76
CA SER A 7 -7.46 -4.35 -13.31
C SER A 7 -8.31 -5.31 -14.14
N GLN A 8 -7.69 -6.22 -14.88
CA GLN A 8 -8.41 -7.24 -15.64
C GLN A 8 -9.10 -8.24 -14.71
N LEU A 9 -8.43 -8.64 -13.62
CA LEU A 9 -8.99 -9.55 -12.62
C LEU A 9 -10.13 -8.91 -11.82
N THR A 10 -9.94 -7.68 -11.34
CA THR A 10 -10.95 -6.95 -10.57
C THR A 10 -12.20 -6.68 -11.41
N ALA A 11 -12.05 -6.36 -12.71
CA ALA A 11 -13.18 -6.16 -13.61
C ALA A 11 -14.02 -7.43 -13.87
N GLN A 12 -13.45 -8.62 -13.66
CA GLN A 12 -14.12 -9.90 -13.90
C GLN A 12 -14.55 -10.61 -12.61
N SER A 13 -14.14 -10.10 -11.45
CA SER A 13 -14.47 -10.68 -10.15
C SER A 13 -15.80 -10.14 -9.63
N GLN A 14 -16.62 -11.05 -9.08
CA GLN A 14 -17.84 -10.68 -8.33
C GLN A 14 -17.61 -10.60 -6.81
N ILE A 15 -16.38 -10.90 -6.36
CA ILE A 15 -15.98 -10.85 -4.96
C ILE A 15 -14.82 -9.87 -4.78
N ASP A 16 -14.70 -9.34 -3.56
CA ASP A 16 -13.57 -8.50 -3.19
C ASP A 16 -12.27 -9.32 -3.22
N LEU A 17 -11.23 -8.73 -3.82
CA LEU A 17 -9.92 -9.36 -3.95
C LEU A 17 -8.96 -8.81 -2.90
N GLU A 18 -8.03 -9.67 -2.48
CA GLU A 18 -6.85 -9.33 -1.67
C GLU A 18 -5.59 -9.41 -2.53
N PHE A 19 -4.67 -8.47 -2.33
CA PHE A 19 -3.31 -8.54 -2.88
C PHE A 19 -2.30 -8.86 -1.78
N HIS A 20 -1.54 -9.93 -1.99
CA HIS A 20 -0.47 -10.38 -1.11
C HIS A 20 0.82 -10.51 -1.91
N ALA A 21 1.89 -9.85 -1.46
CA ALA A 21 3.18 -9.86 -2.14
C ALA A 21 4.32 -9.76 -1.14
N HIS A 22 5.40 -10.47 -1.44
CA HIS A 22 6.61 -10.49 -0.67
C HIS A 22 7.57 -9.38 -1.14
N ASN A 23 8.36 -8.84 -0.22
CA ASN A 23 9.18 -7.65 -0.44
C ASN A 23 10.68 -7.92 -0.53
N ASP A 24 11.11 -9.14 -0.84
CA ASP A 24 12.53 -9.56 -0.91
C ASP A 24 13.39 -8.63 -1.77
N PHE A 25 12.80 -8.11 -2.85
CA PHE A 25 13.45 -7.22 -3.82
C PHE A 25 12.90 -5.78 -3.79
N GLY A 26 12.15 -5.41 -2.76
CA GLY A 26 11.50 -4.09 -2.65
C GLY A 26 10.32 -3.88 -3.59
N LEU A 27 9.90 -4.92 -4.35
CA LEU A 27 8.85 -4.79 -5.36
C LEU A 27 7.44 -4.74 -4.77
N ALA A 28 7.20 -5.33 -3.59
CA ALA A 28 5.88 -5.28 -2.96
C ALA A 28 5.51 -3.83 -2.57
N ALA A 29 6.48 -3.01 -2.16
CA ALA A 29 6.25 -1.61 -1.83
C ALA A 29 5.61 -0.81 -2.99
N ALA A 30 5.95 -1.15 -4.24
CA ALA A 30 5.34 -0.54 -5.43
C ALA A 30 4.11 -1.31 -5.93
N ASN A 31 4.15 -2.64 -5.89
CA ASN A 31 3.09 -3.49 -6.45
C ASN A 31 1.82 -3.49 -5.62
N THR A 32 1.92 -3.41 -4.30
CA THR A 32 0.77 -3.37 -3.40
C THR A 32 -0.11 -2.14 -3.64
N PRO A 33 0.38 -0.89 -3.61
CA PRO A 33 -0.46 0.26 -3.93
C PRO A 33 -0.95 0.24 -5.38
N ALA A 34 -0.15 -0.24 -6.34
CA ALA A 34 -0.60 -0.40 -7.72
C ALA A 34 -1.79 -1.37 -7.85
N ALA A 35 -1.80 -2.47 -7.09
CA ALA A 35 -2.91 -3.41 -7.06
C ALA A 35 -4.15 -2.80 -6.39
N THR A 36 -3.99 -2.04 -5.31
CA THR A 36 -5.08 -1.32 -4.65
C THR A 36 -5.72 -0.29 -5.58
N CYS A 37 -4.92 0.54 -6.27
CA CYS A 37 -5.43 1.48 -7.29
C CYS A 37 -6.15 0.76 -8.44
N ALA A 38 -5.80 -0.50 -8.72
CA ALA A 38 -6.45 -1.32 -9.74
C ALA A 38 -7.78 -1.95 -9.28
N GLY A 39 -8.22 -1.70 -8.04
CA GLY A 39 -9.54 -2.11 -7.52
C GLY A 39 -9.50 -3.24 -6.48
N VAL A 40 -8.32 -3.67 -6.04
CA VAL A 40 -8.18 -4.58 -4.88
C VAL A 40 -8.59 -3.84 -3.60
N ARG A 41 -9.37 -4.50 -2.73
CA ARG A 41 -9.87 -3.88 -1.49
C ARG A 41 -9.10 -4.24 -0.23
N HIS A 42 -8.34 -5.34 -0.27
CA HIS A 42 -7.55 -5.82 0.87
C HIS A 42 -6.09 -5.99 0.47
N ALA A 43 -5.18 -5.62 1.35
CA ALA A 43 -3.75 -5.78 1.13
C ALA A 43 -3.07 -6.33 2.38
N SER A 44 -2.22 -7.34 2.19
CA SER A 44 -1.32 -7.85 3.23
C SER A 44 -0.07 -6.98 3.33
N VAL A 45 0.22 -6.49 4.52
CA VAL A 45 1.35 -5.58 4.83
C VAL A 45 1.89 -5.88 6.23
N THR A 46 3.08 -5.38 6.56
CA THR A 46 3.71 -5.50 7.89
C THR A 46 4.02 -4.13 8.46
N VAL A 47 3.89 -3.96 9.78
CA VAL A 47 4.32 -2.72 10.45
C VAL A 47 5.84 -2.62 10.37
N GLY A 48 6.37 -1.47 9.92
CA GLY A 48 7.82 -1.30 9.80
C GLY A 48 8.45 -2.09 8.66
N GLY A 49 7.64 -2.78 7.84
CA GLY A 49 8.14 -3.77 6.88
C GLY A 49 8.75 -5.02 7.54
N LEU A 50 8.56 -5.23 8.84
CA LEU A 50 9.18 -6.33 9.58
C LEU A 50 8.34 -7.61 9.54
N GLY A 51 8.85 -8.67 8.94
CA GLY A 51 8.26 -10.00 8.90
C GLY A 51 9.32 -11.11 9.04
N GLU A 52 8.89 -12.38 8.93
CA GLU A 52 9.83 -13.49 8.89
C GLU A 52 10.21 -13.83 7.45
N ARG A 53 11.49 -13.65 7.12
CA ARG A 53 12.15 -13.99 5.84
C ARG A 53 11.94 -13.02 4.68
N ALA A 54 10.76 -13.03 4.07
CA ALA A 54 10.55 -12.40 2.75
C ALA A 54 9.87 -11.03 2.83
N ASP A 55 9.40 -10.67 4.04
CA ASP A 55 8.71 -9.43 4.41
C ASP A 55 7.53 -9.06 3.50
N ASN A 56 6.61 -8.24 4.00
CA ASN A 56 5.63 -7.58 3.15
C ASN A 56 6.04 -6.12 2.96
N ALA A 57 5.32 -5.40 2.11
CA ALA A 57 5.44 -3.96 2.08
C ALA A 57 5.11 -3.36 3.46
N ALA A 58 5.81 -2.29 3.85
CA ALA A 58 5.55 -1.60 5.10
C ALA A 58 4.17 -0.93 5.06
N LEU A 59 3.36 -1.15 6.10
CA LEU A 59 2.01 -0.59 6.24
C LEU A 59 2.00 0.92 6.01
N GLU A 60 2.92 1.61 6.67
CA GLU A 60 3.05 3.06 6.63
C GLU A 60 3.46 3.57 5.24
N GLU A 61 4.30 2.83 4.50
CA GLU A 61 4.70 3.20 3.15
C GLU A 61 3.54 3.02 2.16
N VAL A 62 2.82 1.90 2.25
CA VAL A 62 1.65 1.65 1.39
C VAL A 62 0.56 2.70 1.66
N ALA A 63 0.25 2.96 2.93
CA ALA A 63 -0.76 3.94 3.32
C ALA A 63 -0.37 5.37 2.89
N ALA A 64 0.91 5.73 3.02
CA ALA A 64 1.48 6.98 2.51
C ALA A 64 1.29 7.12 1.00
N VAL A 65 1.68 6.10 0.23
CA VAL A 65 1.61 6.11 -1.23
C VAL A 65 0.17 6.21 -1.71
N LEU A 66 -0.77 5.46 -1.10
CA LEU A 66 -2.18 5.52 -1.46
C LEU A 66 -2.80 6.89 -1.20
N ALA A 67 -2.45 7.54 -0.08
CA ALA A 67 -2.89 8.89 0.20
C ALA A 67 -2.37 9.90 -0.84
N VAL A 68 -1.14 9.72 -1.34
CA VAL A 68 -0.53 10.63 -2.32
C VAL A 68 -1.03 10.37 -3.74
N LEU A 69 -1.13 9.11 -4.17
CA LEU A 69 -1.42 8.76 -5.57
C LEU A 69 -2.91 8.74 -5.90
N ASP A 70 -3.75 8.30 -4.97
CA ASP A 70 -5.18 8.09 -5.20
C ASP A 70 -6.06 8.95 -4.26
N GLY A 71 -5.44 9.75 -3.39
CA GLY A 71 -6.16 10.53 -2.38
C GLY A 71 -6.90 9.64 -1.37
N ALA A 72 -6.53 8.37 -1.25
CA ALA A 72 -7.23 7.40 -0.45
C ALA A 72 -7.11 7.72 1.05
N ASN A 73 -8.24 7.68 1.76
CA ASN A 73 -8.23 7.73 3.22
C ASN A 73 -8.24 6.29 3.76
N THR A 74 -7.07 5.83 4.22
CA THR A 74 -6.90 4.49 4.79
C THR A 74 -7.34 4.40 6.26
N GLY A 75 -7.60 5.53 6.92
CA GLY A 75 -7.88 5.57 8.36
C GLY A 75 -6.68 5.28 9.26
N ILE A 76 -5.47 5.15 8.70
CA ILE A 76 -4.25 4.83 9.44
C ILE A 76 -3.57 6.12 9.90
N ASP A 77 -3.40 6.27 11.21
CA ASP A 77 -2.58 7.33 11.78
C ASP A 77 -1.09 6.99 11.66
N LEU A 78 -0.47 7.48 10.59
CA LEU A 78 0.96 7.26 10.32
C LEU A 78 1.89 7.76 11.44
N THR A 79 1.47 8.72 12.26
CA THR A 79 2.31 9.23 13.36
C THR A 79 2.41 8.27 14.53
N SER A 80 1.38 7.43 14.71
CA SER A 80 1.32 6.42 15.77
C SER A 80 2.12 5.15 15.42
N VAL A 81 2.23 4.82 14.13
CA VAL A 81 2.83 3.58 13.64
C VAL A 81 4.36 3.61 13.68
N THR A 82 4.97 4.74 13.32
CA THR A 82 6.43 4.84 13.16
C THR A 82 7.17 5.24 14.43
N GLY A 83 6.49 5.70 15.48
CA GLY A 83 7.10 6.21 16.74
C GLY A 83 7.99 7.46 16.57
N ALA A 84 8.23 7.88 15.32
CA ALA A 84 8.97 9.06 14.88
C ALA A 84 8.22 9.67 13.70
N PRO A 85 8.22 11.00 13.50
CA PRO A 85 7.51 11.61 12.37
C PRO A 85 8.02 11.04 11.04
N PRO A 86 7.15 10.79 10.04
CA PRO A 86 7.56 10.23 8.76
C PRO A 86 8.66 11.09 8.13
N MET A 87 9.69 10.44 7.58
CA MET A 87 10.82 11.07 6.88
C MET A 87 10.34 12.01 5.74
N TRP A 88 9.21 11.66 5.11
CA TRP A 88 8.58 12.46 4.08
C TRP A 88 7.42 13.25 4.72
N ARG A 89 7.65 14.52 5.05
CA ARG A 89 6.52 15.44 5.26
C ARG A 89 6.02 15.86 3.89
N ALA A 90 4.80 15.47 3.52
CA ALA A 90 4.08 16.19 2.47
C ALA A 90 4.05 17.68 2.88
N PRO A 91 4.32 18.63 1.95
CA PRO A 91 4.11 20.04 2.26
C PRO A 91 2.66 20.23 2.74
N PRO A 92 2.41 21.13 3.71
CA PRO A 92 1.05 21.37 4.17
C PRO A 92 0.20 21.73 2.96
N ALA A 93 -0.97 21.08 2.85
CA ALA A 93 -2.00 21.48 1.90
C ALA A 93 -2.39 22.93 2.24
N GLY A 94 -1.75 23.86 1.54
CA GLY A 94 -1.97 25.29 1.67
C GLY A 94 -3.36 25.63 1.17
N ARG A 95 -4.07 26.41 2.00
CA ARG A 95 -5.24 27.20 1.64
C ARG A 95 -4.89 28.26 0.59
#